data_AF-A0A2H3C9X2-F1
#
_entry.id   AF-A0A2H3C9X2-F1
#
_cell.length_a   1.000
_cell.length_b   1.000
_cell.length_c   1.000
_cell.angle_alpha   90.00
_cell.angle_beta   90.00
_cell.angle_gamma   90.00
#
_symmetry.space_group_name_H-M   'P 1'
#
loop_
_entity.id
_entity.type
_entity.pdbx_description
1 polymer ?
#
loop_
_entity_poly.entity_id
_entity_poly.type
_entity_poly.pdbx_seq_one_letter_code
_entity_poly.pdbx_strand_id
1 'polypeptide(L)'
;MIIGIMQPLHHNYHDSKKKHGVEVAKQIIHLQLSHLDELISAAEEEGLTEKSRRRKGAGEKLGHYLEELLSEKDGWGTTDGPAGMQLADGVCGVISMTGGAMRLVAGILSRLLKTYSSFRLYTHTACLSIHDNIVHMPRANIHTKHILHATNGWTSHFTPMQEKIVPVRGHMTAQHAGTGLDDG
;
A
#
# COMPACT_ATOMS: atom_id res chain seq x y z
N MET A 1 10.49 -5.58 2.85
CA MET A 1 9.13 -5.10 3.14
C MET A 1 8.23 -5.58 2.03
N ILE A 2 7.27 -6.44 2.35
CA ILE A 2 6.19 -6.81 1.42
C ILE A 2 5.13 -5.75 1.61
N ILE A 3 4.84 -4.97 0.56
CA ILE A 3 3.72 -4.03 0.60
C ILE A 3 2.48 -4.89 0.35
N GLY A 4 1.57 -4.96 1.33
CA GLY A 4 0.22 -5.49 1.11
C GLY A 4 -0.58 -4.41 0.41
N ILE A 5 -0.99 -4.67 -0.83
CA ILE A 5 -1.35 -3.61 -1.77
C ILE A 5 -2.82 -3.19 -1.66
N MET A 6 -3.67 -3.92 -0.93
CA MET A 6 -5.10 -3.59 -0.87
C MET A 6 -5.62 -3.60 0.56
N GLN A 7 -5.89 -2.42 1.11
CA GLN A 7 -6.93 -2.28 2.14
C GLN A 7 -8.29 -2.29 1.43
N PRO A 8 -9.34 -2.90 2.00
CA PRO A 8 -10.65 -2.91 1.35
C PRO A 8 -11.20 -1.48 1.21
N LEU A 9 -11.07 -0.90 0.01
CA LEU A 9 -11.41 0.49 -0.32
C LEU A 9 -12.85 0.86 0.07
N HIS A 10 -13.77 -0.12 -0.03
CA HIS A 10 -15.17 0.04 0.36
C HIS A 10 -15.39 0.34 1.85
N HIS A 11 -14.50 -0.11 2.75
CA HIS A 11 -14.61 0.19 4.18
C HIS A 11 -14.37 1.68 4.45
N ASN A 12 -13.37 2.27 3.79
CA ASN A 12 -12.98 3.66 3.99
C ASN A 12 -13.85 4.65 3.21
N TYR A 13 -14.48 4.22 2.11
CA TYR A 13 -15.33 5.07 1.28
C TYR A 13 -16.53 5.62 2.06
N HIS A 14 -17.23 4.80 2.84
CA HIS A 14 -18.41 5.24 3.57
C HIS A 14 -18.06 6.30 4.64
N ASP A 15 -16.96 6.10 5.37
CA ASP A 15 -16.49 7.05 6.38
C ASP A 15 -16.00 8.35 5.74
N SER A 16 -15.29 8.24 4.60
CA SER A 16 -14.83 9.40 3.83
C SER A 16 -16.02 10.19 3.26
N LYS A 17 -17.04 9.50 2.73
CA LYS A 17 -18.28 10.10 2.23
C LYS A 17 -19.02 10.87 3.33
N LYS A 18 -19.16 10.26 4.51
CA LYS A 18 -19.81 10.89 5.67
C LYS A 18 -19.05 12.13 6.15
N LYS A 19 -17.71 12.09 6.13
CA LYS A 19 -16.86 13.16 6.66
C LYS A 19 -16.61 14.30 5.67
N HIS A 20 -16.51 13.98 4.38
CA HIS A 20 -16.00 14.91 3.37
C HIS A 20 -16.94 15.13 2.18
N GLY A 21 -18.07 14.41 2.10
CA GLY A 21 -18.96 14.44 0.95
C GLY A 21 -18.57 13.45 -0.15
N VAL A 22 -19.47 13.23 -1.10
CA VAL A 22 -19.36 12.16 -2.11
C VAL A 22 -18.21 12.42 -3.08
N GLU A 23 -18.08 13.66 -3.53
CA GLU A 23 -17.14 14.10 -4.55
C GLU A 23 -15.70 13.96 -4.06
N VAL A 24 -15.43 14.42 -2.83
CA VAL A 24 -14.10 14.31 -2.21
C VAL A 24 -13.78 12.85 -1.89
N ALA A 25 -14.76 12.07 -1.43
CA ALA A 25 -14.57 10.64 -1.21
C ALA A 25 -14.19 9.91 -2.51
N LYS A 26 -14.84 10.23 -3.64
CA LYS A 26 -14.48 9.70 -4.95
C LYS A 26 -13.07 10.09 -5.39
N GLN A 27 -12.65 11.34 -5.15
CA GLN A 27 -11.29 11.78 -5.44
C GLN A 27 -10.23 11.05 -4.60
N ILE A 28 -10.51 10.81 -3.32
CA ILE A 28 -9.61 10.04 -2.44
C ILE A 28 -9.44 8.61 -2.96
N ILE A 29 -10.54 7.94 -3.33
CA ILE A 29 -10.49 6.59 -3.91
C ILE A 29 -9.72 6.60 -5.23
N HIS A 30 -10.00 7.56 -6.12
CA HIS A 30 -9.29 7.66 -7.40
C HIS A 30 -7.79 7.88 -7.23
N LEU A 31 -7.37 8.71 -6.27
CA LEU A 31 -5.96 8.91 -5.93
C LEU A 31 -5.30 7.63 -5.39
N GLN A 32 -6.03 6.85 -4.61
CA GLN A 32 -5.51 5.57 -4.10
C GLN A 32 -5.33 4.55 -5.21
N LEU A 33 -6.28 4.49 -6.15
CA LEU A 33 -6.21 3.62 -7.32
C LEU A 33 -5.12 4.06 -8.31
N SER A 34 -4.93 5.35 -8.55
CA SER A 34 -3.87 5.82 -9.45
C SER A 34 -2.47 5.47 -8.93
N HIS A 35 -2.26 5.53 -7.61
CA HIS A 35 -1.02 5.04 -7.01
C HIS A 35 -0.85 3.53 -7.15
N LEU A 36 -1.94 2.76 -7.12
CA LEU A 36 -1.90 1.32 -7.31
C LEU A 36 -1.44 0.96 -8.71
N ASP A 37 -2.03 1.58 -9.73
CA ASP A 37 -1.67 1.35 -11.14
C ASP A 37 -0.18 1.65 -11.40
N GLU A 38 0.30 2.77 -10.86
CA GLU A 38 1.71 3.16 -10.97
C GLU A 38 2.65 2.15 -10.27
N LEU A 39 2.26 1.66 -9.08
CA LEU A 39 3.04 0.65 -8.36
C LEU A 39 3.07 -0.70 -9.10
N ILE A 40 1.98 -1.08 -9.76
CA ILE A 40 1.91 -2.29 -10.59
C ILE A 40 2.81 -2.13 -11.81
N SER A 41 2.68 -1.01 -12.53
CA SER A 41 3.53 -0.70 -13.69
C SER A 41 5.02 -0.75 -13.33
N ALA A 42 5.41 -0.09 -12.23
CA ALA A 42 6.80 -0.12 -11.75
C ALA A 42 7.26 -1.54 -11.36
N ALA A 43 6.37 -2.39 -10.85
CA ALA A 43 6.71 -3.76 -10.54
C ALA A 43 6.85 -4.64 -11.79
N GLU A 44 6.05 -4.39 -12.82
CA GLU A 44 6.15 -5.06 -14.12
C GLU A 44 7.47 -4.74 -14.81
N GLU A 45 7.88 -3.47 -14.81
CA GLU A 45 9.18 -3.03 -15.33
C GLU A 45 10.36 -3.71 -14.63
N GLU A 46 10.22 -4.02 -13.35
CA GLU A 46 11.24 -4.68 -12.54
C GLU A 46 11.16 -6.22 -12.61
N GLY A 47 10.16 -6.78 -13.29
CA GLY A 47 9.91 -8.22 -13.34
C GLY A 47 9.52 -8.81 -11.98
N LEU A 48 8.85 -8.04 -11.13
CA LEU A 48 8.51 -8.40 -9.74
C LEU A 48 7.03 -8.78 -9.55
N THR A 49 6.28 -8.97 -10.63
CA THR A 49 4.88 -9.38 -10.62
C THR A 49 4.74 -10.89 -10.38
N GLU A 50 5.24 -11.35 -9.24
CA GLU A 50 4.85 -12.67 -8.75
C GLU A 50 3.36 -12.60 -8.38
N LYS A 51 2.51 -13.26 -9.20
CA LYS A 51 1.06 -13.23 -9.08
C LYS A 51 0.63 -13.58 -7.66
N SER A 52 0.03 -12.60 -7.02
CA SER A 52 -0.32 -12.66 -5.62
C SER A 52 -1.75 -13.15 -5.39
N ARG A 53 -1.91 -13.86 -4.28
CA ARG A 53 -3.09 -14.61 -3.86
C ARG A 53 -4.34 -13.73 -3.72
N ARG A 54 -5.45 -14.18 -4.32
CA ARG A 54 -6.80 -13.62 -4.11
C ARG A 54 -7.21 -13.81 -2.65
N ARG A 55 -7.68 -12.74 -1.99
CA ARG A 55 -8.25 -12.81 -0.62
C ARG A 55 -9.76 -12.59 -0.67
N LYS A 56 -10.45 -13.33 0.20
CA LYS A 56 -11.90 -13.54 0.20
C LYS A 56 -12.51 -13.06 1.54
N GLY A 57 -13.58 -12.27 1.54
CA GLY A 57 -14.33 -11.85 2.75
C GLY A 57 -15.63 -11.08 2.42
N ALA A 58 -16.72 -11.20 3.19
CA ALA A 58 -18.08 -10.74 2.81
C ALA A 58 -18.44 -9.27 3.15
N GLY A 59 -19.48 -8.68 2.50
CA GLY A 59 -20.10 -7.44 2.99
C GLY A 59 -21.14 -6.75 2.07
N GLU A 60 -22.33 -6.47 2.59
CA GLU A 60 -23.41 -5.67 1.96
C GLU A 60 -22.98 -4.25 1.55
N LYS A 61 -21.99 -3.67 2.24
CA LYS A 61 -21.42 -2.35 1.93
C LYS A 61 -20.76 -2.26 0.54
N LEU A 62 -20.44 -3.40 -0.07
CA LEU A 62 -19.87 -3.45 -1.40
C LEU A 62 -20.88 -3.03 -2.48
N GLY A 63 -22.17 -3.35 -2.33
CA GLY A 63 -23.19 -3.06 -3.33
C GLY A 63 -23.29 -1.56 -3.63
N HIS A 64 -23.45 -0.74 -2.58
CA HIS A 64 -23.49 0.72 -2.71
C HIS A 64 -22.17 1.33 -3.22
N TYR A 65 -21.03 0.72 -2.90
CA TYR A 65 -19.73 1.16 -3.42
C TYR A 65 -19.63 0.93 -4.93
N LEU A 66 -20.01 -0.27 -5.40
CA LEU A 66 -19.94 -0.63 -6.82
C LEU A 66 -20.98 0.10 -7.68
N GLU A 67 -22.14 0.45 -7.13
CA GLU A 67 -23.14 1.29 -7.80
C GLU A 67 -22.62 2.71 -8.05
N GLU A 68 -21.83 3.26 -7.11
CA GLU A 68 -21.30 4.63 -7.20
C GLU A 68 -19.94 4.72 -7.92
N LEU A 69 -19.19 3.61 -8.02
CA LEU A 69 -17.89 3.47 -8.67
C LEU A 69 -17.90 2.28 -9.64
N LEU A 70 -18.68 2.43 -10.73
CA LEU A 70 -18.88 1.38 -11.73
C LEU A 70 -17.58 0.88 -12.39
N SER A 71 -16.52 1.70 -12.44
CA SER A 71 -15.21 1.31 -12.98
C SER A 71 -14.54 0.18 -12.19
N GLU A 72 -14.89 0.02 -10.91
CA GLU A 72 -14.32 -1.01 -10.05
C GLU A 72 -14.98 -2.37 -10.26
N LYS A 73 -16.20 -2.43 -10.81
CA LYS A 73 -17.07 -3.61 -10.79
C LYS A 73 -16.42 -4.90 -11.30
N ASP A 74 -15.56 -4.81 -12.29
CA ASP A 74 -14.89 -5.97 -12.91
C ASP A 74 -13.80 -6.60 -12.01
N GLY A 75 -13.31 -5.87 -11.00
CA GLY A 75 -12.31 -6.35 -10.04
C GLY A 75 -12.86 -7.14 -8.85
N TRP A 76 -14.19 -7.21 -8.73
CA TRP A 76 -14.88 -7.78 -7.57
C TRP A 76 -15.74 -8.98 -7.97
N GLY A 77 -15.65 -10.06 -7.19
CA GLY A 77 -16.53 -11.23 -7.32
C GLY A 77 -17.31 -11.45 -6.03
N THR A 78 -18.61 -11.69 -6.12
CA THR A 78 -19.45 -12.13 -4.99
C THR A 78 -19.84 -13.58 -5.18
N THR A 79 -19.79 -14.37 -4.11
CA THR A 79 -20.30 -15.75 -4.12
C THR A 79 -21.15 -15.96 -2.88
N ASP A 80 -22.39 -16.39 -3.10
CA ASP A 80 -23.32 -16.73 -2.05
C ASP A 80 -23.07 -18.17 -1.57
N GLY A 81 -22.95 -18.34 -0.25
CA GLY A 81 -22.76 -19.64 0.38
C GLY A 81 -21.33 -20.18 0.42
N PRO A 82 -21.10 -21.25 1.20
CA PRO A 82 -19.76 -21.74 1.57
C PRO A 82 -19.12 -22.71 0.55
N ALA A 83 -19.59 -22.77 -0.70
CA ALA A 83 -19.19 -23.82 -1.63
C ALA A 83 -17.65 -23.88 -1.83
N GLY A 84 -17.04 -24.96 -1.32
CA GLY A 84 -15.61 -25.22 -1.40
C GLY A 84 -14.72 -24.47 -0.40
N MET A 85 -15.27 -23.86 0.66
CA MET A 85 -14.48 -23.14 1.67
C MET A 85 -14.83 -23.57 3.10
N GLN A 86 -13.80 -23.78 3.93
CA GLN A 86 -13.95 -23.96 5.38
C GLN A 86 -14.23 -22.61 6.04
N LEU A 87 -15.50 -22.19 6.02
CA LEU A 87 -15.97 -20.98 6.69
C LEU A 87 -16.54 -21.35 8.07
N ALA A 88 -16.44 -20.42 9.02
CA ALA A 88 -17.08 -20.57 10.32
C ALA A 88 -18.61 -20.53 10.18
N ASP A 89 -19.31 -21.19 11.11
CA ASP A 89 -20.77 -21.11 11.19
C ASP A 89 -21.23 -19.66 11.35
N GLY A 90 -22.23 -19.26 10.55
CA GLY A 90 -22.77 -17.90 10.53
C GLY A 90 -22.16 -16.95 9.48
N VAL A 91 -21.24 -17.42 8.62
CA VAL A 91 -20.78 -16.62 7.47
C VAL A 91 -21.85 -16.60 6.37
N CYS A 92 -22.32 -15.41 6.01
CA CYS A 92 -23.42 -15.22 5.06
C CYS A 92 -23.00 -15.16 3.58
N GLY A 93 -21.70 -15.06 3.26
CA GLY A 93 -21.23 -14.95 1.87
C GLY A 93 -19.74 -14.65 1.75
N VAL A 94 -19.27 -14.41 0.53
CA VAL A 94 -17.86 -14.15 0.22
C VAL A 94 -17.70 -13.05 -0.83
N ILE A 95 -16.85 -12.04 -0.58
CA ILE A 95 -16.34 -11.13 -1.62
C ILE A 95 -14.90 -11.53 -1.95
N SER A 96 -14.62 -11.76 -3.22
CA SER A 96 -13.27 -11.93 -3.74
C SER A 96 -12.80 -10.64 -4.39
N MET A 97 -11.56 -10.27 -4.13
CA MET A 97 -10.85 -9.21 -4.87
C MET A 97 -9.47 -9.69 -5.30
N THR A 98 -8.98 -9.14 -6.41
CA THR A 98 -7.57 -9.32 -6.80
C THR A 98 -6.70 -8.57 -5.81
N GLY A 99 -5.88 -9.27 -5.03
CA GLY A 99 -5.03 -8.67 -4.01
C GLY A 99 -3.58 -9.02 -4.24
N GLY A 100 -2.67 -8.15 -3.78
CA GLY A 100 -1.26 -8.41 -3.99
C GLY A 100 -0.21 -8.01 -2.98
N ALA A 101 0.93 -8.66 -3.15
CA ALA A 101 2.10 -8.58 -2.31
C ALA A 101 3.33 -8.57 -3.21
N MET A 102 4.04 -7.44 -3.25
CA MET A 102 5.21 -7.29 -4.12
C MET A 102 6.45 -6.89 -3.31
N ARG A 103 7.63 -7.33 -3.78
CA ARG A 103 8.94 -6.98 -3.23
C ARG A 103 9.56 -5.75 -3.91
N LEU A 104 8.71 -4.81 -4.32
CA LEU A 104 9.06 -3.67 -5.18
C LEU A 104 10.32 -2.91 -4.72
N VAL A 105 10.36 -2.48 -3.45
CA VAL A 105 11.49 -1.72 -2.89
C VAL A 105 12.81 -2.47 -3.00
N ALA A 106 12.78 -3.79 -2.75
CA ALA A 106 14.01 -4.59 -2.80
C ALA A 106 14.52 -4.76 -4.23
N GLY A 107 13.61 -4.94 -5.20
CA GLY A 107 13.97 -5.03 -6.61
C GLY A 107 14.54 -3.72 -7.15
N ILE A 108 13.86 -2.59 -6.92
CA ILE A 108 14.35 -1.25 -7.31
C ILE A 108 15.74 -0.99 -6.70
N LEU A 109 15.92 -1.25 -5.40
CA LEU A 109 17.20 -1.03 -4.74
C LEU A 109 18.30 -1.91 -5.33
N SER A 110 18.01 -3.19 -5.60
CA SER A 110 18.94 -4.12 -6.26
C SER A 110 19.34 -3.60 -7.65
N ARG A 111 18.39 -3.09 -8.44
CA ARG A 111 18.67 -2.49 -9.75
C ARG A 111 19.57 -1.27 -9.61
N LEU A 112 19.24 -0.32 -8.74
CA LEU A 112 20.03 0.90 -8.52
C LEU A 112 21.49 0.60 -8.15
N LEU A 113 21.70 -0.36 -7.25
CA LEU A 113 23.04 -0.79 -6.82
C LEU A 113 23.85 -1.45 -7.95
N LYS A 114 23.19 -2.17 -8.87
CA LYS A 114 23.85 -2.82 -10.01
C LYS A 114 24.13 -1.85 -11.15
N THR A 115 23.18 -0.96 -11.44
CA THR A 115 23.23 -0.07 -12.61
C THR A 115 24.15 1.13 -12.39
N TYR A 116 24.16 1.70 -11.18
CA TYR A 116 24.89 2.95 -10.92
C TYR A 116 26.02 2.73 -9.91
N SER A 117 27.26 2.70 -10.38
CA SER A 117 28.45 2.59 -9.50
C SER A 117 28.63 3.79 -8.56
N SER A 118 28.05 4.93 -8.92
CA SER A 118 28.01 6.16 -8.11
C SER A 118 26.93 6.13 -7.02
N PHE A 119 25.98 5.19 -7.09
CA PHE A 119 24.94 5.07 -6.07
C PHE A 119 25.55 4.53 -4.78
N ARG A 120 25.35 5.28 -3.68
CA ARG A 120 25.84 4.91 -2.35
C ARG A 120 24.64 4.71 -1.43
N LEU A 121 24.58 3.55 -0.78
CA LEU A 121 23.59 3.25 0.24
C LEU A 121 24.26 3.27 1.62
N TYR A 122 23.77 4.14 2.50
CA TYR A 122 24.20 4.19 3.90
C TYR A 122 23.06 3.68 4.79
N THR A 123 23.20 2.47 5.32
CA THR A 123 22.28 1.92 6.32
C THR A 123 22.77 2.22 7.73
N HIS A 124 21.91 2.07 8.75
CA HIS A 124 22.25 2.33 10.15
C HIS A 124 22.87 3.72 10.43
N THR A 125 22.57 4.69 9.56
CA THR A 125 23.13 6.04 9.61
C THR A 125 21.96 7.03 9.64
N ALA A 126 21.44 7.29 10.83
CA ALA A 126 20.30 8.18 11.00
C ALA A 126 20.68 9.63 10.62
N CYS A 127 19.79 10.30 9.89
CA CYS A 127 19.85 11.75 9.74
C CYS A 127 19.39 12.41 11.04
N LEU A 128 20.20 13.28 11.61
CA LEU A 128 19.89 13.99 12.85
C LEU A 128 19.24 15.34 12.59
N SER A 129 19.70 16.06 11.57
CA SER A 129 19.18 17.37 11.17
C SER A 129 19.64 17.74 9.76
N ILE A 130 18.94 18.68 9.14
CA ILE A 130 19.25 19.17 7.79
C ILE A 130 19.27 20.70 7.83
N HIS A 131 20.37 21.32 7.42
CA HIS A 131 20.54 22.78 7.35
C HIS A 131 21.41 23.14 6.15
N ASP A 132 21.04 24.18 5.38
CA ASP A 132 21.84 24.71 4.27
C ASP A 132 22.38 23.66 3.28
N ASN A 133 21.54 22.69 2.92
CA ASN A 133 21.88 21.53 2.09
C ASN A 133 22.96 20.60 2.66
N ILE A 134 23.14 20.63 3.98
CA ILE A 134 24.00 19.74 4.75
C ILE A 134 23.11 18.76 5.53
N VAL A 135 23.37 17.48 5.34
CA VAL A 135 22.74 16.39 6.09
C VAL A 135 23.68 15.99 7.22
N HIS A 136 23.26 16.23 8.46
CA HIS A 136 24.04 15.89 9.64
C HIS A 136 23.73 14.47 10.10
N MET A 137 24.77 13.67 10.31
CA MET A 137 24.66 12.29 10.79
C MET A 137 25.66 12.07 11.93
N PRO A 138 25.48 11.03 12.79
CA PRO A 138 26.31 10.86 13.99
C PRO A 138 27.82 10.80 13.75
N ARG A 139 28.25 10.35 12.55
CA ARG A 139 29.66 10.11 12.23
C ARG A 139 30.23 11.06 11.18
N ALA A 140 29.39 11.76 10.43
CA ALA A 140 29.81 12.60 9.30
C ALA A 140 28.68 13.53 8.85
N ASN A 141 29.05 14.56 8.09
CA ASN A 141 28.12 15.43 7.37
C ASN A 141 28.22 15.16 5.88
N ILE A 142 27.09 15.23 5.16
CA ILE A 142 27.05 15.18 3.69
C ILE A 142 26.61 16.54 3.17
N HIS A 143 27.40 17.12 2.27
CA HIS A 143 27.04 18.30 1.50
C HIS A 143 26.46 17.86 0.15
N THR A 144 25.29 18.39 -0.21
CA THR A 144 24.65 18.11 -1.50
C THR A 144 24.03 19.38 -2.06
N LYS A 145 23.64 19.36 -3.34
CA LYS A 145 22.88 20.45 -3.97
C LYS A 145 21.38 20.30 -3.76
N HIS A 146 20.92 19.07 -3.64
CA HIS A 146 19.50 18.72 -3.55
C HIS A 146 19.29 17.63 -2.50
N ILE A 147 18.22 17.78 -1.72
CA ILE A 147 17.79 16.83 -0.69
C ILE A 147 16.36 16.42 -1.01
N LEU A 148 16.14 15.11 -1.11
CA LEU A 148 14.81 14.52 -1.26
C LEU A 148 14.38 13.90 0.07
N HIS A 149 13.29 14.39 0.66
CA HIS A 149 12.72 13.83 1.88
C HIS A 149 11.80 12.63 1.55
N ALA A 150 12.34 11.41 1.66
CA ALA A 150 11.60 10.16 1.53
C ALA A 150 11.50 9.42 2.88
N THR A 151 11.30 10.16 3.98
CA THR A 151 11.32 9.65 5.37
C THR A 151 9.95 9.22 5.90
N ASN A 152 8.93 9.17 5.05
CA ASN A 152 7.56 8.78 5.40
C ASN A 152 7.02 9.57 6.61
N GLY A 153 6.47 8.90 7.62
CA GLY A 153 5.93 9.54 8.82
C GLY A 153 6.93 10.38 9.63
N TRP A 154 8.24 10.22 9.38
CA TRP A 154 9.27 11.06 10.02
C TRP A 154 9.52 12.39 9.31
N THR A 155 8.91 12.62 8.15
CA THR A 155 9.13 13.83 7.34
C THR A 155 8.79 15.11 8.10
N SER A 156 7.79 15.08 8.98
CA SER A 156 7.45 16.21 9.85
C SER A 156 8.55 16.61 10.83
N HIS A 157 9.53 15.75 11.12
CA HIS A 157 10.66 16.14 11.99
C HIS A 157 11.71 16.98 11.27
N PHE A 158 11.75 16.93 9.94
CA PHE A 158 12.72 17.66 9.12
C PHE A 158 12.10 18.85 8.35
N THR A 159 10.80 19.08 8.52
CA THR A 159 10.04 20.10 7.78
C THR A 159 9.02 20.75 8.70
N PRO A 160 8.52 21.97 8.41
CA PRO A 160 7.49 22.65 9.20
C PRO A 160 6.09 22.06 8.92
N MET A 161 5.95 20.73 9.00
CA MET A 161 4.73 20.00 8.68
C MET A 161 4.22 19.14 9.84
N GLN A 162 4.61 19.44 11.09
CA GLN A 162 4.23 18.63 12.27
C GLN A 162 2.72 18.50 12.46
N GLU A 163 1.94 19.52 12.09
CA GLU A 163 0.47 19.50 12.20
C GLU A 163 -0.22 18.84 10.99
N LYS A 164 0.52 18.60 9.90
CA LYS A 164 -0.01 18.09 8.63
C LYS A 164 0.36 16.63 8.39
N ILE A 165 1.55 16.22 8.80
CA ILE A 165 2.06 14.86 8.67
C ILE A 165 2.11 14.23 10.05
N VAL A 166 1.04 13.50 10.38
CA VAL A 166 0.91 12.77 11.65
C VAL A 166 1.31 11.32 11.41
N PRO A 167 2.38 10.81 12.04
CA PRO A 167 2.78 9.41 11.89
C PRO A 167 1.76 8.49 12.55
N VAL A 168 1.22 7.54 11.76
CA VAL A 168 0.31 6.51 12.25
C VAL A 168 0.99 5.15 12.16
N ARG A 169 0.91 4.36 13.24
CA ARG A 169 1.41 2.98 13.27
C ARG A 169 0.25 2.00 13.14
N GLY A 170 0.14 1.36 11.98
CA GLY A 170 -0.73 0.20 11.80
C GLY A 170 -0.06 -1.08 12.33
N HIS A 171 -0.84 -1.98 12.92
CA HIS A 171 -0.39 -3.33 13.24
C HIS A 171 -1.01 -4.32 12.25
N MET A 172 -0.20 -5.24 11.74
CA MET A 172 -0.64 -6.28 10.81
C MET A 172 -0.16 -7.64 11.33
N THR A 173 -1.06 -8.62 11.32
CA THR A 173 -0.74 -10.02 11.61
C THR A 173 -0.76 -10.81 10.31
N ALA A 174 0.23 -11.67 10.11
CA ALA A 174 0.20 -12.67 9.04
C ALA A 174 -0.36 -13.97 9.59
N GLN A 175 -1.35 -14.53 8.91
CA GLN A 175 -1.86 -15.87 9.18
C GLN A 175 -1.41 -16.78 8.04
N HIS A 176 -0.95 -17.98 8.40
CA HIS A 176 -0.71 -19.01 7.40
C HIS A 176 -2.05 -19.45 6.81
N ALA A 177 -2.09 -19.70 5.50
CA ALA A 177 -3.29 -20.26 4.89
C ALA A 177 -3.50 -21.67 5.45
N GLY A 178 -4.72 -21.99 5.87
CA GLY A 178 -5.05 -23.36 6.29
C GLY A 178 -4.89 -24.35 5.13
N THR A 179 -4.74 -25.63 5.45
CA THR A 179 -4.56 -26.74 4.50
C THR A 179 -5.77 -26.99 3.58
N GLY A 180 -6.92 -26.32 3.82
CA GLY A 180 -8.13 -26.44 2.99
C GLY A 180 -8.21 -25.47 1.80
N LEU A 181 -7.16 -24.68 1.53
CA LEU A 181 -7.08 -23.76 0.40
C LEU A 181 -5.99 -24.26 -0.56
N ASP A 182 -6.32 -25.27 -1.37
CA ASP A 182 -5.38 -25.89 -2.31
C ASP A 182 -4.91 -24.92 -3.41
N ASP A 183 -3.65 -25.07 -3.80
CA ASP A 183 -2.86 -24.15 -4.63
C ASP A 183 -3.07 -24.43 -6.13
N GLY A 184 -4.32 -24.42 -6.57
CA GLY A 184 -4.71 -24.55 -7.98
C GLY A 184 -4.19 -23.43 -8.87
#